data_AF-A0A1F4DPV9-F1
#
_entry.id   AF-A0A1F4DPV9-F1
#
_cell.length_a   1.000
_cell.length_b   1.000
_cell.length_c   1.000
_cell.angle_alpha   90.00
_cell.angle_beta   90.00
_cell.angle_gamma   90.00
#
_symmetry.space_group_name_H-M   'P 1'
#
loop_
_entity.id
_entity.type
_entity.pdbx_description
1 polymer ?
#
loop_
_entity_poly.entity_id
_entity_poly.type
_entity_poly.pdbx_seq_one_letter_code
_entity_poly.pdbx_strand_id
1 'polypeptide(L)'
;MNSIELMLAKWRAERVPLNPGAAALQLESLERLLGIPLPADLRSFYSAANGMEDYQHDSWMVSMWSTDRIVRERNVHEDEDEWGPFRDVAFADVIFSAWHFRFRIRHEGRVCVIAELTHEELPSLFVLFDVLMKRPDSIGLVGGRTTTK
;
A
#
# COMPACT_ATOMS: atom_id res chain seq x y z
N MET A 1 12.98 -1.25 15.40
CA MET A 1 12.48 -0.49 14.26
C MET A 1 11.92 -1.48 13.25
N ASN A 2 10.61 -1.49 12.99
CA ASN A 2 9.98 -2.39 12.00
C ASN A 2 10.08 -1.79 10.58
N SER A 3 9.68 -2.54 9.55
CA SER A 3 9.80 -2.08 8.15
C SER A 3 8.94 -0.85 7.83
N ILE A 4 7.83 -0.63 8.54
CA ILE A 4 7.02 0.60 8.44
C ILE A 4 7.82 1.80 8.94
N GLU A 5 8.40 1.71 10.13
CA GLU A 5 9.19 2.81 10.71
C GLU A 5 10.41 3.15 9.84
N LEU A 6 11.08 2.12 9.29
CA LEU A 6 12.20 2.30 8.37
C LEU A 6 11.78 2.97 7.05
N MET A 7 10.65 2.56 6.47
CA MET A 7 10.13 3.18 5.24
C MET A 7 9.73 4.64 5.46
N LEU A 8 9.01 4.92 6.56
CA LEU A 8 8.64 6.30 6.91
C LEU A 8 9.87 7.17 7.15
N ALA A 9 10.93 6.63 7.77
CA ALA A 9 12.19 7.35 7.94
C ALA A 9 12.86 7.67 6.59
N LYS A 10 12.87 6.71 5.66
CA LYS A 10 13.37 6.90 4.29
C LYS A 10 12.60 8.00 3.56
N TRP A 11 11.27 7.92 3.50
CA TRP A 11 10.44 8.91 2.83
C TRP A 11 10.59 10.32 3.43
N ARG A 12 10.72 10.43 4.77
CA ARG A 12 11.03 11.71 5.42
C ARG A 12 12.41 12.25 5.02
N ALA A 13 13.43 11.39 4.94
CA ALA A 13 14.76 11.79 4.48
C ALA A 13 14.74 12.26 3.01
N GLU A 14 13.88 11.65 2.20
CA GLU A 14 13.64 12.02 0.79
C GLU A 14 12.71 13.22 0.62
N ARG A 15 12.16 13.76 1.72
CA ARG A 15 11.19 14.85 1.73
C ARG A 15 9.92 14.53 0.93
N VAL A 16 9.52 13.27 0.88
CA VAL A 16 8.21 12.86 0.37
C VAL A 16 7.14 13.45 1.30
N PRO A 17 6.18 14.22 0.79
CA PRO A 17 5.11 14.78 1.61
C PRO A 17 4.18 13.67 2.11
N LEU A 18 4.10 13.50 3.43
CA LEU A 18 3.27 12.51 4.11
C LEU A 18 2.15 13.21 4.87
N ASN A 19 0.94 12.66 4.81
CA ASN A 19 -0.15 13.11 5.65
C ASN A 19 0.15 12.81 7.14
N PRO A 20 -0.44 13.58 8.07
CA PRO A 20 -0.48 13.17 9.48
C PRO A 20 -1.16 11.80 9.62
N GLY A 21 -0.97 11.15 10.76
CA GLY A 21 -1.64 9.91 11.10
C GLY A 21 -3.17 10.00 10.97
N ALA A 22 -3.79 8.92 10.50
CA ALA A 22 -5.23 8.84 10.30
C ALA A 22 -5.98 8.94 11.64
N ALA A 23 -7.05 9.72 11.66
CA ALA A 23 -8.00 9.77 12.76
C ALA A 23 -8.76 8.44 12.89
N ALA A 24 -9.32 8.17 14.07
CA ALA A 24 -10.09 6.95 14.34
C ALA A 24 -11.22 6.72 13.31
N LEU A 25 -11.99 7.75 12.98
CA LEU A 25 -13.08 7.66 12.00
C LEU A 25 -12.59 7.32 10.58
N GLN A 26 -11.37 7.72 10.22
CA GLN A 26 -10.77 7.40 8.92
C GLN A 26 -10.38 5.91 8.87
N LEU A 27 -9.78 5.39 9.95
CA LEU A 27 -9.47 3.97 10.09
C LEU A 27 -10.74 3.10 10.09
N GLU A 28 -11.78 3.51 10.82
CA GLU A 28 -13.07 2.82 10.84
C GLU A 28 -13.76 2.83 9.46
N SER A 29 -13.57 3.90 8.69
CA SER A 29 -14.09 3.98 7.31
C SER A 29 -13.36 3.00 6.39
N LEU A 30 -12.05 2.84 6.56
CA LEU A 30 -11.28 1.82 5.85
C LEU A 30 -11.71 0.41 6.27
N GLU A 31 -11.88 0.12 7.57
CA GLU A 31 -12.39 -1.17 8.06
C GLU A 31 -13.73 -1.53 7.42
N ARG A 32 -14.66 -0.58 7.39
CA ARG A 32 -15.96 -0.75 6.72
C ARG A 32 -15.82 -1.02 5.22
N LEU A 33 -14.90 -0.34 4.54
CA LEU A 33 -14.63 -0.61 3.14
C LEU A 33 -14.05 -2.01 2.94
N LEU A 34 -13.10 -2.45 3.76
CA LEU A 34 -12.47 -3.77 3.62
C LEU A 34 -13.39 -4.91 4.06
N GLY A 35 -14.37 -4.63 4.93
CA GLY A 35 -15.31 -5.62 5.46
C GLY A 35 -14.72 -6.45 6.61
N ILE A 36 -13.59 -6.02 7.17
CA ILE A 36 -12.81 -6.72 8.19
C ILE A 36 -12.15 -5.72 9.14
N PRO A 37 -11.79 -6.13 10.37
CA PRO A 37 -10.90 -5.33 11.22
C PRO A 37 -9.55 -5.11 10.53
N LEU A 38 -8.94 -3.93 10.73
CA LEU A 38 -7.65 -3.63 10.14
C LEU A 38 -6.55 -4.51 10.76
N PRO A 39 -5.78 -5.25 9.94
CA PRO A 39 -4.56 -5.90 10.36
C PRO A 39 -3.58 -4.93 11.04
N ALA A 40 -2.74 -5.46 11.93
CA ALA A 40 -1.87 -4.66 12.79
C ALA A 40 -0.88 -3.78 12.00
N ASP A 41 -0.39 -4.27 10.86
CA ASP A 41 0.50 -3.56 9.94
C ASP A 41 -0.21 -2.39 9.24
N LEU A 42 -1.41 -2.60 8.69
CA LEU A 42 -2.21 -1.53 8.08
C LEU A 42 -2.53 -0.45 9.12
N ARG A 43 -3.00 -0.85 10.30
CA ARG A 43 -3.29 0.07 11.40
C ARG A 43 -2.02 0.84 11.82
N SER A 44 -0.89 0.16 11.95
CA SER A 44 0.39 0.80 12.31
C SER A 44 0.82 1.83 11.27
N PHE A 45 0.72 1.51 9.98
CA PHE A 45 1.08 2.42 8.90
C PHE A 45 0.18 3.65 8.88
N TYR A 46 -1.14 3.46 8.74
CA TYR A 46 -2.07 4.58 8.58
C TYR A 46 -2.18 5.44 9.85
N SER A 47 -1.97 4.88 11.05
CA SER A 47 -1.91 5.68 12.28
C SER A 47 -0.64 6.53 12.37
N ALA A 48 0.45 6.11 11.74
CA ALA A 48 1.72 6.85 11.74
C ALA A 48 1.81 7.88 10.60
N ALA A 49 1.26 7.56 9.44
CA ALA A 49 1.12 8.44 8.28
C ALA A 49 -0.07 7.98 7.44
N ASN A 50 -1.04 8.85 7.20
CA ASN A 50 -2.22 8.52 6.41
C ASN A 50 -1.93 8.56 4.90
N GLY A 51 -0.99 7.74 4.44
CA GLY A 51 -0.47 7.80 3.08
C GLY A 51 0.34 9.07 2.79
N MET A 52 0.63 9.26 1.52
CA MET A 52 1.26 10.46 0.96
C MET A 52 0.19 11.52 0.67
N GLU A 53 0.59 12.79 0.61
CA GLU A 53 -0.31 13.84 0.10
C GLU A 53 -0.81 13.47 -1.31
N ASP A 54 -2.04 13.88 -1.66
CA ASP A 54 -2.65 13.48 -2.93
C ASP A 54 -1.72 13.82 -4.12
N TYR A 55 -1.53 12.84 -5.01
CA TYR A 55 -0.66 12.89 -6.19
C TYR A 55 0.86 12.94 -5.92
N GLN A 56 1.30 12.82 -4.66
CA GLN A 56 2.72 12.67 -4.34
C GLN A 56 3.18 11.21 -4.44
N HIS A 57 4.47 11.04 -4.70
CA HIS A 57 5.11 9.73 -4.83
C HIS A 57 6.55 9.74 -4.32
N ASP A 58 7.10 8.56 -4.12
CA ASP A 58 8.52 8.40 -3.78
C ASP A 58 9.43 8.33 -5.01
N SER A 59 10.72 8.06 -4.80
CA SER A 59 11.72 7.94 -5.88
C SER A 59 11.43 6.81 -6.88
N TRP A 60 10.60 5.84 -6.49
CA TRP A 60 10.16 4.71 -7.32
C TRP A 60 8.80 4.97 -7.98
N MET A 61 8.29 6.20 -7.89
CA MET A 61 6.98 6.60 -8.41
C MET A 61 5.80 5.88 -7.72
N VAL A 62 6.02 5.32 -6.54
CA VAL A 62 4.97 4.69 -5.74
C VAL A 62 4.25 5.80 -4.97
N SER A 63 2.93 5.86 -5.13
CA SER A 63 2.02 6.78 -4.46
C SER A 63 1.14 5.99 -3.49
N MET A 64 1.40 6.12 -2.19
CA MET A 64 0.61 5.48 -1.15
C MET A 64 -0.62 6.34 -0.83
N TRP A 65 -1.83 5.81 -1.04
CA TRP A 65 -3.05 6.60 -0.88
C TRP A 65 -3.40 6.83 0.58
N SER A 66 -4.02 7.96 0.88
CA SER A 66 -4.71 8.16 2.15
C SER A 66 -5.92 7.24 2.25
N THR A 67 -6.32 6.89 3.47
CA THR A 67 -7.55 6.10 3.70
C THR A 67 -8.78 6.75 3.06
N ASP A 68 -8.86 8.08 3.05
CA ASP A 68 -9.96 8.82 2.44
C ASP A 68 -9.95 8.66 0.92
N ARG A 69 -8.77 8.69 0.29
CA ARG A 69 -8.63 8.43 -1.15
C ARG A 69 -9.03 6.99 -1.49
N ILE A 70 -8.62 6.01 -0.69
CA ILE A 70 -9.01 4.60 -0.87
C ILE A 70 -10.54 4.46 -0.84
N VAL A 71 -11.19 5.07 0.16
CA VAL A 71 -12.66 5.05 0.33
C VAL A 71 -13.36 5.81 -0.80
N ARG A 72 -12.82 6.96 -1.20
CA ARG A 72 -13.37 7.83 -2.26
C ARG A 72 -13.29 7.17 -3.63
N GLU A 73 -12.13 6.63 -4.00
CA GLU A 73 -11.93 6.01 -5.30
C GLU A 73 -12.64 4.67 -5.41
N ARG A 74 -12.72 3.92 -4.30
CA ARG A 74 -13.44 2.64 -4.23
C ARG A 74 -13.10 1.71 -5.41
N ASN A 75 -11.84 1.71 -5.81
CA ASN A 75 -11.33 0.85 -6.87
C ASN A 75 -11.24 -0.59 -6.35
N VAL A 76 -12.35 -1.31 -6.55
CA VAL A 76 -12.61 -2.64 -6.05
C VAL A 76 -12.74 -3.59 -7.25
N HIS A 77 -12.07 -4.72 -7.16
CA HIS A 77 -12.24 -5.86 -8.07
C HIS A 77 -12.66 -7.08 -7.25
N GLU A 78 -13.59 -7.86 -7.78
CA GLU A 78 -14.08 -9.10 -7.17
C GLU A 78 -13.93 -10.21 -8.20
N ASP A 79 -13.36 -11.33 -7.80
CA ASP A 79 -13.12 -12.48 -8.66
C ASP A 79 -12.95 -13.76 -7.80
N GLU A 80 -12.67 -14.89 -8.42
CA GLU A 80 -12.51 -16.20 -7.78
C GLU A 80 -11.32 -16.95 -8.36
N ASP A 81 -10.54 -17.58 -7.49
CA ASP A 81 -9.45 -18.49 -7.87
C ASP A 81 -9.58 -19.86 -7.19
N GLU A 82 -8.55 -20.71 -7.30
CA GLU A 82 -8.53 -22.04 -6.70
C GLU A 82 -8.69 -22.06 -5.16
N TRP A 83 -8.51 -20.91 -4.50
CA TRP A 83 -8.68 -20.72 -3.06
C TRP A 83 -10.04 -20.07 -2.71
N GLY A 84 -10.90 -19.85 -3.71
CA GLY A 84 -12.24 -19.29 -3.58
C GLY A 84 -12.33 -17.79 -3.86
N PRO A 85 -13.51 -17.19 -3.61
CA PRO A 85 -13.77 -15.79 -3.93
C PRO A 85 -12.89 -14.83 -3.12
N PHE A 86 -12.42 -13.78 -3.80
CA PHE A 86 -11.63 -12.71 -3.20
C PHE A 86 -12.10 -11.35 -3.68
N ARG A 87 -11.72 -10.32 -2.91
CA ARG A 87 -11.95 -8.92 -3.24
C ARG A 87 -10.64 -8.16 -3.13
N ASP A 88 -10.27 -7.46 -4.18
CA ASP A 88 -9.06 -6.65 -4.26
C ASP A 88 -9.42 -5.16 -4.17
N VAL A 89 -8.82 -4.44 -3.23
CA VAL A 89 -9.03 -2.99 -3.00
C VAL A 89 -7.72 -2.24 -3.23
N ALA A 90 -7.66 -1.35 -4.21
CA ALA A 90 -6.45 -0.57 -4.49
C ALA A 90 -6.14 0.40 -3.34
N PHE A 91 -4.87 0.47 -2.95
CA PHE A 91 -4.40 1.37 -1.88
C PHE A 91 -3.15 2.18 -2.24
N ALA A 92 -2.53 1.87 -3.36
CA ALA A 92 -1.41 2.63 -3.89
C ALA A 92 -1.34 2.41 -5.40
N ASP A 93 -0.71 3.34 -6.10
CA ASP A 93 -0.48 3.26 -7.53
C ASP A 93 0.98 3.56 -7.88
N VAL A 94 1.42 3.01 -9.01
CA VAL A 94 2.70 3.36 -9.63
C VAL A 94 2.40 4.29 -10.82
N ILE A 95 2.68 5.59 -10.63
CA ILE A 95 2.08 6.69 -11.41
C ILE A 95 2.34 6.60 -12.93
N PHE A 96 3.42 5.99 -13.38
CA PHE A 96 3.74 5.89 -14.81
C PHE A 96 3.14 4.68 -15.52
N SER A 97 2.62 3.70 -14.77
CA SER A 97 2.28 2.38 -15.31
C SER A 97 0.84 1.94 -15.02
N ALA A 98 0.05 2.81 -14.38
CA ALA A 98 -1.40 2.65 -14.15
C ALA A 98 -1.82 1.33 -13.48
N TRP A 99 -0.89 0.61 -12.84
CA TRP A 99 -1.19 -0.57 -12.02
C TRP A 99 -1.11 -0.21 -10.55
N HIS A 100 -1.83 -0.99 -9.73
CA HIS A 100 -2.04 -0.69 -8.33
C HIS A 100 -1.39 -1.75 -7.43
N PHE A 101 -1.05 -1.34 -6.23
CA PHE A 101 -0.99 -2.29 -5.12
C PHE A 101 -2.39 -2.43 -4.53
N ARG A 102 -2.80 -3.68 -4.29
CA ARG A 102 -4.16 -4.01 -3.85
C ARG A 102 -4.12 -4.81 -2.56
N PHE A 103 -5.04 -4.54 -1.65
CA PHE A 103 -5.34 -5.45 -0.56
C PHE A 103 -6.28 -6.53 -1.09
N ARG A 104 -5.85 -7.79 -1.07
CA ARG A 104 -6.70 -8.94 -1.38
C ARG A 104 -7.30 -9.47 -0.09
N ILE A 105 -8.62 -9.42 0.01
CA ILE A 105 -9.42 -9.88 1.14
C ILE A 105 -10.15 -11.17 0.74
N ARG A 106 -9.99 -12.21 1.55
CA ARG A 106 -10.72 -13.48 1.40
C ARG A 106 -11.78 -13.65 2.49
N HIS A 107 -12.76 -14.53 2.24
CA HIS A 107 -13.90 -14.78 3.13
C HIS A 107 -13.54 -15.14 4.58
N GLU A 108 -12.38 -15.72 4.80
CA GLU A 108 -11.85 -16.04 6.14
C GLU A 108 -11.20 -14.84 6.85
N GLY A 109 -11.30 -13.64 6.29
CA GLY A 109 -10.76 -12.40 6.85
C GLY A 109 -9.24 -12.24 6.65
N ARG A 110 -8.61 -13.10 5.85
CA ARG A 110 -7.20 -12.95 5.48
C ARG A 110 -7.01 -11.80 4.52
N VAL A 111 -5.93 -11.04 4.74
CA VAL A 111 -5.48 -9.95 3.88
C VAL A 111 -4.06 -10.22 3.42
N CYS A 112 -3.82 -10.11 2.13
CA CYS A 112 -2.48 -9.98 1.56
C CYS A 112 -2.41 -8.74 0.65
N VAL A 113 -1.20 -8.37 0.26
CA VAL A 113 -0.94 -7.33 -0.74
C VAL A 113 -0.66 -8.00 -2.07
N ILE A 114 -1.28 -7.50 -3.13
CA ILE A 114 -1.04 -7.92 -4.51
C ILE A 114 -0.30 -6.81 -5.22
N ALA A 115 0.86 -7.14 -5.79
CA ALA A 115 1.51 -6.30 -6.78
C ALA A 115 0.92 -6.61 -8.16
N GLU A 116 0.01 -5.77 -8.67
CA GLU A 116 -0.79 -6.07 -9.86
C GLU A 116 0.06 -6.38 -11.10
N LEU A 117 1.23 -5.73 -11.28
CA LEU A 117 2.09 -5.96 -12.44
C LEU A 117 2.74 -7.35 -12.45
N THR A 118 3.16 -7.85 -11.29
CA THR A 118 3.88 -9.13 -11.17
C THR A 118 3.00 -10.28 -10.69
N HIS A 119 1.78 -9.97 -10.24
CA HIS A 119 0.88 -10.89 -9.54
C HIS A 119 1.51 -11.53 -8.29
N GLU A 120 2.53 -10.90 -7.72
CA GLU A 120 3.15 -11.39 -6.48
C GLU A 120 2.22 -11.11 -5.29
N GLU A 121 1.92 -12.16 -4.52
CA GLU A 121 1.19 -12.05 -3.26
C GLU A 121 2.16 -11.89 -2.08
N LEU A 122 2.10 -10.75 -1.41
CA LEU A 122 2.90 -10.44 -0.24
C LEU A 122 2.01 -10.53 1.01
N PRO A 123 2.44 -11.21 2.09
CA PRO A 123 1.55 -11.51 3.21
C PRO A 123 1.19 -10.30 4.09
N SER A 124 1.80 -9.13 3.90
CA SER A 124 1.55 -7.93 4.70
C SER A 124 2.20 -6.68 4.09
N LEU A 125 1.81 -5.50 4.57
CA LEU A 125 2.54 -4.24 4.33
C LEU A 125 3.96 -4.28 4.89
N PHE A 126 4.21 -5.04 5.97
CA PHE A 126 5.57 -5.22 6.46
C PHE A 126 6.48 -5.80 5.38
N VAL A 127 5.99 -6.83 4.67
CA VAL A 127 6.75 -7.47 3.60
C VAL A 127 6.83 -6.58 2.36
N LEU A 128 5.76 -5.88 2.00
CA LEU A 128 5.81 -4.89 0.91
C LEU A 128 6.92 -3.87 1.15
N PHE A 129 7.00 -3.28 2.34
CA PHE A 129 8.00 -2.27 2.65
C PHE A 129 9.41 -2.85 2.70
N ASP A 130 9.58 -4.08 3.17
CA ASP A 130 10.86 -4.79 3.05
C ASP A 130 11.29 -4.98 1.58
N VAL A 131 10.35 -5.35 0.70
CA VAL A 131 10.59 -5.50 -0.74
C VAL A 131 10.96 -4.15 -1.36
N LEU A 132 10.18 -3.09 -1.12
CA LEU A 132 10.45 -1.75 -1.65
C LEU A 132 11.82 -1.20 -1.22
N MET A 133 12.27 -1.52 0.00
CA MET A 133 13.59 -1.08 0.49
C MET A 133 14.75 -1.89 -0.08
N LYS A 134 14.59 -3.21 -0.27
CA LYS A 134 15.70 -4.12 -0.53
C LYS A 134 15.81 -4.55 -1.99
N ARG A 135 14.67 -4.67 -2.68
CA ARG A 135 14.54 -5.26 -4.02
C ARG A 135 13.28 -4.73 -4.76
N PRO A 136 13.11 -3.41 -4.91
CA PRO A 136 11.92 -2.84 -5.56
C PRO A 136 11.72 -3.35 -7.00
N ASP A 137 12.81 -3.70 -7.68
CA ASP A 137 12.81 -4.31 -9.00
C ASP A 137 12.16 -5.70 -9.05
N SER A 138 12.11 -6.45 -7.93
CA SER A 138 11.48 -7.78 -7.91
C SER A 138 9.97 -7.74 -8.12
N ILE A 139 9.32 -6.62 -7.77
CA ILE A 139 7.89 -6.37 -7.98
C ILE A 139 7.62 -5.48 -9.19
N GLY A 140 8.58 -5.42 -10.12
CA GLY A 140 8.41 -4.75 -11.41
C GLY A 140 8.56 -3.23 -11.38
N LEU A 141 9.08 -2.64 -10.29
CA LEU A 141 9.39 -1.21 -10.27
C LEU A 141 10.68 -0.93 -11.06
N VAL A 142 10.53 -0.15 -12.11
CA VAL A 142 11.62 0.31 -12.97
C VAL A 142 11.80 1.82 -12.82
N GLY A 143 12.63 2.27 -11.87
CA GLY A 143 12.98 3.69 -11.76
C GLY A 143 13.71 4.12 -10.48
N GLY A 144 14.91 4.70 -10.64
CA GLY A 144 15.61 5.41 -9.56
C GLY A 144 17.05 4.99 -9.26
N ARG A 145 17.80 4.36 -10.17
CA ARG A 145 19.28 4.37 -10.04
C ARG A 145 19.72 5.82 -10.13
N THR A 146 19.97 6.45 -8.98
CA THR A 146 20.78 7.66 -8.92
C THR A 146 22.13 7.28 -9.53
N THR A 147 22.35 7.67 -10.77
CA THR A 147 23.71 7.84 -11.28
C THR A 147 24.34 8.90 -10.38
N THR A 148 25.06 8.44 -9.36
CA THR A 148 26.10 9.26 -8.72
C THR A 148 26.97 9.80 -9.85
N LYS A 149 26.85 11.11 -10.10
CA LYS A 149 27.88 11.86 -10.81
C LYS A 149 29.14 11.92 -9.96
#